data_AF-A0A966RCH0-F1
#
_entry.id   AF-A0A966RCH0-F1
#
_cell.length_a   1.000
_cell.length_b   1.000
_cell.length_c   1.000
_cell.angle_alpha   90.00
_cell.angle_beta   90.00
_cell.angle_gamma   90.00
#
_symmetry.space_group_name_H-M   'P 1'
#
loop_
_entity.id
_entity.type
_entity.pdbx_description
1 polymer ?
#
loop_
_entity_poly.entity_id
_entity_poly.type
_entity_poly.pdbx_seq_one_letter_code
_entity_poly.pdbx_strand_id
1 'polypeptide(L)'
;MTTTTTTTTPSKRVLATLVTSFLRFQAQVKLYHWQTHSYSRHKASDMLFDDLGDKIDEFVETLQGAYGRVRLPPAQRVLILHNMGDAAKDMPATVQALIAMLLRLDRRLPTDGSAKALLNLRDEMVGLLQQTQFLFTLR
;
A
#
# COMPACT_ATOMS: atom_id res chain seq x y z
N MET A 1 -32.29 12.35 23.57
CA MET A 1 -31.17 12.73 22.69
C MET A 1 -30.48 11.46 22.22
N THR A 2 -30.92 10.93 21.08
CA THR A 2 -30.27 9.80 20.41
C THR A 2 -29.29 10.35 19.40
N THR A 3 -28.00 10.37 19.75
CA THR A 3 -26.92 10.65 18.80
C THR A 3 -26.80 9.47 17.86
N THR A 4 -27.42 9.57 16.70
CA THR A 4 -27.21 8.66 15.58
C THR A 4 -25.79 8.86 15.09
N THR A 5 -24.88 7.94 15.45
CA THR A 5 -23.53 7.89 14.89
C THR A 5 -23.68 7.50 13.42
N THR A 6 -23.72 8.49 12.53
CA THR A 6 -23.69 8.27 11.08
C THR A 6 -22.34 7.64 10.74
N THR A 7 -22.33 6.34 10.52
CA THR A 7 -21.15 5.61 10.00
C THR A 7 -20.96 6.03 8.55
N THR A 8 -20.14 7.05 8.30
CA THR A 8 -19.95 7.59 6.95
C THR A 8 -19.05 6.66 6.15
N THR A 9 -19.62 5.82 5.28
CA THR A 9 -18.87 4.96 4.35
C THR A 9 -17.81 5.78 3.59
N PRO A 10 -16.55 5.28 3.42
CA PRO A 10 -15.56 5.97 2.62
C PRO A 10 -16.07 6.23 1.20
N SER A 11 -15.77 7.40 0.64
CA SER A 11 -16.16 7.68 -0.75
C SER A 11 -15.53 6.68 -1.72
N LYS A 12 -16.26 6.30 -2.78
CA LYS A 12 -15.76 5.40 -3.84
C LYS A 12 -14.42 5.87 -4.43
N ARG A 13 -14.19 7.19 -4.49
CA ARG A 13 -12.94 7.78 -4.95
C ARG A 13 -11.76 7.47 -4.02
N VAL A 14 -11.98 7.47 -2.71
CA VAL A 14 -10.95 7.10 -1.73
C VAL A 14 -10.56 5.63 -1.92
N LEU A 15 -11.55 4.74 -2.02
CA LEU A 15 -11.32 3.30 -2.22
C LEU A 15 -10.54 3.03 -3.52
N ALA A 16 -10.95 3.65 -4.62
CA ALA A 16 -10.26 3.52 -5.91
C ALA A 16 -8.81 4.01 -5.85
N THR A 17 -8.56 5.16 -5.19
CA THR A 17 -7.20 5.68 -5.01
C THR A 17 -6.31 4.73 -4.19
N LEU A 18 -6.84 4.07 -3.15
CA LEU A 18 -6.07 3.10 -2.37
C LEU A 18 -5.67 1.90 -3.23
N VAL A 19 -6.63 1.26 -3.89
CA VAL A 19 -6.38 0.12 -4.78
C VAL A 19 -5.35 0.46 -5.86
N THR A 20 -5.51 1.61 -6.53
CA THR A 20 -4.55 2.01 -7.58
C THR A 20 -3.16 2.32 -7.04
N SER A 21 -3.08 2.79 -5.79
CA SER A 21 -1.79 3.08 -5.15
C SER A 21 -1.03 1.79 -4.83
N PHE A 22 -1.75 0.76 -4.35
CA PHE A 22 -1.20 -0.56 -4.10
C PHE A 22 -0.73 -1.25 -5.39
N LEU A 23 -1.59 -1.30 -6.42
CA LEU A 23 -1.25 -1.89 -7.72
C LEU A 23 -0.01 -1.23 -8.34
N ARG A 24 0.04 0.10 -8.33
CA ARG A 24 1.21 0.84 -8.83
C ARG A 24 2.46 0.52 -8.01
N PHE A 25 2.35 0.45 -6.70
CA PHE A 25 3.49 0.17 -5.84
C PHE A 25 4.05 -1.24 -6.08
N GLN A 26 3.21 -2.28 -6.13
CA GLN A 26 3.64 -3.65 -6.43
C GLN A 26 4.36 -3.73 -7.78
N ALA A 27 3.77 -3.14 -8.82
CA ALA A 27 4.39 -3.11 -10.15
C ALA A 27 5.72 -2.36 -10.15
N GLN A 28 5.82 -1.25 -9.40
CA GLN A 28 7.06 -0.49 -9.27
C GLN A 28 8.15 -1.26 -8.50
N VAL A 29 7.80 -2.01 -7.46
CA VAL A 29 8.72 -2.88 -6.72
C VAL A 29 9.28 -3.97 -7.64
N LYS A 30 8.44 -4.63 -8.45
CA LYS A 30 8.92 -5.68 -9.36
C LYS A 30 9.80 -5.12 -10.48
N LEU A 31 9.48 -3.94 -10.99
CA LEU A 31 10.34 -3.24 -11.95
C LEU A 31 11.70 -2.91 -11.33
N TYR A 32 11.72 -2.37 -10.11
CA TYR A 32 12.96 -2.07 -9.39
C TYR A 32 13.79 -3.32 -9.09
N HIS A 33 13.14 -4.42 -8.70
CA HIS A 33 13.77 -5.72 -8.48
C HIS A 33 14.59 -6.20 -9.69
N TRP A 34 14.12 -5.93 -10.91
CA TRP A 34 14.86 -6.24 -12.14
C TRP A 34 15.95 -5.22 -12.48
N GLN A 35 15.90 -4.01 -11.93
CA GLN A 35 16.79 -2.89 -12.28
C GLN A 35 17.94 -2.69 -11.29
N THR A 36 17.79 -3.13 -10.04
CA THR A 36 18.83 -3.00 -9.03
C THR A 36 20.06 -3.86 -9.37
N HIS A 37 21.25 -3.31 -9.12
CA HIS A 37 22.51 -4.04 -9.25
C HIS A 37 22.97 -4.63 -7.90
N SER A 38 22.24 -4.35 -6.81
CA SER A 38 22.55 -4.84 -5.47
C SER A 38 21.79 -6.14 -5.18
N TYR A 39 22.52 -7.18 -4.80
CA TYR A 39 21.93 -8.48 -4.47
C TYR A 39 20.99 -8.41 -3.26
N SER A 40 21.39 -7.69 -2.21
CA SER A 40 20.54 -7.50 -1.01
C SER A 40 19.22 -6.81 -1.37
N ARG A 41 19.27 -5.77 -2.22
CA ARG A 41 18.08 -5.07 -2.71
C ARG A 41 17.24 -5.91 -3.65
N HIS A 42 17.86 -6.69 -4.53
CA HIS A 42 17.16 -7.64 -5.39
C HIS A 42 16.35 -8.65 -4.56
N LYS A 43 16.97 -9.27 -3.56
CA LYS A 43 16.30 -10.22 -2.66
C LYS A 43 15.23 -9.55 -1.79
N ALA A 44 15.53 -8.39 -1.21
CA ALA A 44 14.59 -7.67 -0.37
C ALA A 44 13.36 -7.17 -1.13
N SER A 45 13.53 -6.71 -2.38
CA SER A 45 12.41 -6.30 -3.24
C SER A 45 11.57 -7.48 -3.74
N ASP A 46 12.19 -8.65 -3.95
CA ASP A 46 11.47 -9.89 -4.27
C ASP A 46 10.57 -10.31 -3.10
N MET A 47 11.14 -10.39 -1.89
CA MET A 47 10.39 -10.69 -0.67
C MET A 47 9.29 -9.66 -0.40
N LEU A 48 9.60 -8.37 -0.56
CA LEU A 48 8.60 -7.31 -0.41
C LEU A 48 7.45 -7.48 -1.41
N PHE A 49 7.74 -7.87 -2.66
CA PHE A 49 6.70 -8.04 -3.67
C PHE A 49 5.72 -9.15 -3.29
N ASP A 50 6.24 -10.28 -2.80
CA ASP A 50 5.43 -11.44 -2.39
C ASP A 50 4.65 -11.12 -1.10
N ASP A 51 5.35 -10.78 0.00
CA ASP A 51 4.73 -10.61 1.32
C ASP A 51 3.75 -9.42 1.37
N LEU A 52 4.11 -8.29 0.75
CA LEU A 52 3.20 -7.14 0.67
C LEU A 52 2.06 -7.44 -0.30
N GLY A 53 2.28 -8.27 -1.31
CA GLY A 53 1.23 -8.66 -2.25
C GLY A 53 0.10 -9.39 -1.56
N ASP A 54 0.44 -10.38 -0.73
CA ASP A 54 -0.52 -11.12 0.08
C ASP A 54 -1.27 -10.18 1.04
N LYS A 55 -0.55 -9.26 1.70
CA LYS A 55 -1.17 -8.28 2.61
C LYS A 55 -2.06 -7.27 1.89
N ILE A 56 -1.71 -6.86 0.67
CA ILE A 56 -2.53 -5.98 -0.16
C ILE A 56 -3.84 -6.69 -0.54
N ASP A 57 -3.77 -7.96 -0.93
CA ASP A 57 -4.95 -8.74 -1.29
C ASP A 57 -5.89 -8.86 -0.08
N GLU A 58 -5.36 -9.31 1.07
CA GLU A 58 -6.09 -9.41 2.34
C GLU A 58 -6.74 -8.06 2.72
N PHE A 59 -5.99 -6.96 2.59
CA PHE A 59 -6.51 -5.62 2.85
C PHE A 59 -7.64 -5.22 1.89
N VAL A 60 -7.47 -5.42 0.58
CA VAL A 60 -8.42 -5.00 -0.45
C VAL A 60 -9.69 -5.84 -0.40
N GLU A 61 -9.59 -7.14 -0.15
CA GLU A 61 -10.75 -8.02 0.03
C GLU A 61 -11.53 -7.65 1.30
N THR A 62 -10.83 -7.41 2.43
CA THR A 62 -11.44 -6.91 3.67
C THR A 62 -12.15 -5.58 3.44
N LEU A 63 -11.50 -4.65 2.72
CA LEU A 63 -12.05 -3.33 2.39
C LEU A 63 -13.32 -3.45 1.55
N GLN A 64 -13.33 -4.34 0.55
CA GLN A 64 -14.48 -4.55 -0.32
C GLN A 64 -15.61 -5.31 0.38
N GLY A 65 -15.31 -6.19 1.33
CA GLY A 65 -16.29 -6.82 2.21
C GLY A 65 -17.01 -5.81 3.10
N ALA A 66 -16.26 -4.81 3.62
CA ALA A 66 -16.80 -3.78 4.50
C ALA A 66 -17.56 -2.67 3.76
N TYR A 67 -17.05 -2.20 2.62
CA TYR A 67 -17.52 -0.97 1.98
C TYR A 67 -17.98 -1.15 0.53
N GLY A 68 -18.03 -2.39 0.05
CA GLY A 68 -18.49 -2.76 -1.29
C GLY A 68 -17.42 -2.71 -2.38
N ARG A 69 -17.80 -3.16 -3.58
CA ARG A 69 -16.88 -3.35 -4.70
C ARG A 69 -16.28 -2.05 -5.22
N VAL A 70 -14.97 -2.04 -5.43
CA VAL A 70 -14.24 -0.91 -6.01
C VAL A 70 -14.42 -0.88 -7.53
N ARG A 71 -14.61 0.31 -8.10
CA ARG A 71 -14.58 0.56 -9.54
C ARG A 71 -13.64 1.72 -9.84
N LEU A 72 -12.69 1.51 -10.75
CA LEU A 72 -11.72 2.54 -11.11
C LEU A 72 -12.33 3.57 -12.09
N PRO A 73 -12.26 4.88 -11.76
CA PRO A 73 -12.62 5.92 -12.73
C PRO A 73 -11.64 5.92 -13.90
N PRO A 74 -12.02 6.40 -15.09
CA PRO A 74 -11.17 6.38 -16.28
C PRO A 74 -9.74 6.92 -16.06
N ALA A 75 -9.62 8.01 -15.31
CA ALA A 75 -8.33 8.63 -14.98
C ALA A 75 -7.38 7.77 -14.13
N GLN A 76 -7.85 6.66 -13.56
CA GLN A 76 -7.08 5.76 -12.70
C GLN A 76 -6.88 4.36 -13.32
N ARG A 77 -7.25 4.17 -14.60
CA ARG A 77 -7.10 2.87 -15.31
C ARG A 77 -5.74 2.68 -15.96
N VAL A 78 -4.83 3.63 -15.78
CA VAL A 78 -3.47 3.58 -16.31
C VAL A 78 -2.50 3.66 -15.14
N LEU A 79 -1.55 2.73 -15.10
CA LEU A 79 -0.44 2.76 -14.14
C LEU A 79 0.81 3.30 -14.84
N ILE A 80 1.43 4.29 -14.21
CA ILE A 80 2.69 4.88 -14.68
C ILE A 80 3.80 4.38 -13.75
N LEU A 81 4.84 3.80 -14.34
CA LEU A 81 6.04 3.29 -13.67
C LEU A 81 7.26 4.07 -14.13
N HIS A 82 8.28 4.10 -13.28
CA HIS A 82 9.53 4.82 -13.53
C HIS A 82 10.73 3.89 -13.37
N ASN A 83 11.74 4.05 -14.23
CA ASN A 83 13.02 3.38 -14.03
C ASN A 83 13.70 3.93 -12.78
N MET A 84 14.27 3.03 -11.97
CA MET A 84 14.88 3.34 -10.68
C MET A 84 16.27 2.70 -10.59
N GLY A 85 17.20 3.42 -9.97
CA GLY A 85 18.50 2.88 -9.58
C GLY A 85 18.57 2.63 -8.08
N ASP A 86 19.78 2.51 -7.55
CA ASP A 86 20.00 2.20 -6.14
C ASP A 86 20.14 3.44 -5.23
N ALA A 87 19.79 4.63 -5.73
CA ALA A 87 19.88 5.85 -4.93
C ALA A 87 18.79 5.92 -3.85
N ALA A 88 19.04 6.66 -2.77
CA ALA A 88 18.06 6.85 -1.69
C ALA A 88 16.74 7.49 -2.17
N LYS A 89 16.81 8.30 -3.24
CA LYS A 89 15.65 8.95 -3.87
C LYS A 89 14.75 8.01 -4.70
N ASP A 90 15.18 6.77 -4.92
CA ASP A 90 14.49 5.81 -5.79
C ASP A 90 13.54 4.92 -4.95
N MET A 91 13.80 3.61 -4.89
CA MET A 91 12.93 2.68 -4.16
C MET A 91 12.79 3.02 -2.67
N PRO A 92 13.85 3.40 -1.92
CA PRO A 92 13.70 3.74 -0.50
C PRO A 92 12.74 4.91 -0.24
N ALA A 93 12.79 5.97 -1.06
CA ALA A 93 11.86 7.09 -0.97
C ALA A 93 10.42 6.68 -1.34
N THR A 94 10.27 5.76 -2.29
CA THR A 94 8.96 5.23 -2.68
C THR A 94 8.34 4.37 -1.59
N VAL A 95 9.14 3.53 -0.89
CA VAL A 95 8.71 2.80 0.32
C VAL A 95 8.27 3.78 1.41
N GLN A 96 9.06 4.84 1.66
CA GLN A 96 8.72 5.87 2.65
C GLN A 96 7.40 6.58 2.32
N ALA A 97 7.14 6.85 1.04
CA ALA A 97 5.91 7.47 0.59
C ALA A 97 4.68 6.56 0.81
N LEU A 98 4.82 5.25 0.63
CA LEU A 98 3.75 4.30 0.95
C LEU A 98 3.48 4.23 2.46
N ILE A 99 4.52 4.16 3.30
CA ILE A 99 4.38 4.23 4.77
C ILE A 99 3.61 5.50 5.17
N ALA A 100 4.00 6.66 4.65
CA ALA A 100 3.33 7.93 4.97
C ALA A 100 1.86 7.97 4.50
N MET A 101 1.52 7.30 3.41
CA MET A 101 0.13 7.15 2.95
C MET A 101 -0.67 6.24 3.90
N LEU A 102 -0.12 5.09 4.28
CA LEU A 102 -0.72 4.11 5.17
C LEU A 102 -0.98 4.69 6.57
N LEU A 103 -0.03 5.47 7.09
CA LEU A 103 -0.17 6.12 8.39
C LEU A 103 -1.25 7.21 8.43
N ARG A 104 -1.72 7.68 7.27
CA ARG A 104 -2.83 8.66 7.16
C ARG A 104 -4.20 8.01 6.91
N LEU A 105 -4.27 6.68 6.88
CA LEU A 105 -5.52 5.95 6.63
C LEU A 105 -6.55 6.12 7.76
N ASP A 106 -6.09 6.29 9.00
CA ASP A 106 -6.91 6.60 10.17
C ASP A 106 -7.81 7.84 9.96
N ARG A 107 -7.34 8.83 9.20
CA ARG A 107 -8.10 10.04 8.85
C ARG A 107 -9.07 9.84 7.68
N ARG A 108 -9.02 8.70 7.00
CA ARG A 108 -9.75 8.42 5.74
C ARG A 108 -10.73 7.26 5.86
N LEU A 109 -10.59 6.42 6.88
CA LEU A 109 -11.51 5.34 7.20
C LEU A 109 -12.47 5.77 8.33
N PRO A 110 -13.71 5.25 8.35
CA PRO A 110 -14.65 5.42 9.47
C PRO A 110 -14.05 4.88 10.77
N THR A 111 -14.65 5.20 11.90
CA THR A 111 -14.27 4.64 13.21
C THR A 111 -15.14 3.43 13.61
N ASP A 112 -15.47 2.57 12.65
CA ASP A 112 -16.27 1.36 12.86
C ASP A 112 -15.40 0.11 13.12
N GLY A 113 -16.04 -1.03 13.40
CA GLY A 113 -15.34 -2.29 13.63
C GLY A 113 -14.53 -2.76 12.43
N SER A 114 -15.05 -2.54 11.21
CA SER A 114 -14.37 -2.88 9.96
C SER A 114 -13.09 -2.07 9.76
N ALA A 115 -13.08 -0.80 10.16
CA ALA A 115 -11.90 0.03 10.13
C ALA A 115 -10.79 -0.48 11.07
N LYS A 116 -11.13 -1.10 12.20
CA LYS A 116 -10.12 -1.71 13.08
C LYS A 116 -9.38 -2.87 12.40
N ALA A 117 -10.11 -3.75 11.71
CA ALA A 117 -9.50 -4.85 10.96
C ALA A 117 -8.55 -4.32 9.87
N LEU A 118 -8.98 -3.29 9.13
CA LEU A 118 -8.15 -2.64 8.12
C LEU A 118 -6.92 -1.94 8.72
N LEU A 119 -7.05 -1.30 9.89
CA LEU A 119 -5.93 -0.63 10.56
C LEU A 119 -4.90 -1.63 11.08
N ASN A 120 -5.31 -2.82 11.53
CA ASN A 120 -4.39 -3.90 11.88
C ASN A 120 -3.57 -4.35 10.67
N LEU A 121 -4.23 -4.66 9.54
CA LEU A 121 -3.56 -5.03 8.30
C LEU A 121 -2.62 -3.93 7.81
N ARG A 122 -3.05 -2.67 7.93
CA ARG A 122 -2.20 -1.50 7.65
C ARG A 122 -0.94 -1.51 8.49
N ASP A 123 -1.02 -1.80 9.78
CA ASP A 123 0.15 -1.81 10.68
C ASP A 123 1.11 -2.96 10.33
N GLU A 124 0.60 -4.13 9.96
CA GLU A 124 1.43 -5.22 9.43
C GLU A 124 2.15 -4.84 8.13
N MET A 125 1.46 -4.19 7.19
CA MET A 125 2.06 -3.66 5.96
C MET A 125 3.16 -2.63 6.26
N VAL A 126 2.94 -1.73 7.23
CA VAL A 126 3.96 -0.75 7.66
C VAL A 126 5.18 -1.46 8.23
N GLY A 127 4.99 -2.51 9.03
CA GLY A 127 6.08 -3.34 9.55
C GLY A 127 6.94 -3.96 8.45
N LEU A 128 6.31 -4.57 7.43
CA LEU A 128 7.00 -5.14 6.27
C LEU A 128 7.81 -4.08 5.49
N LEU A 129 7.23 -2.90 5.29
CA LEU A 129 7.89 -1.79 4.59
C LEU A 129 9.11 -1.27 5.38
N GLN A 130 8.99 -1.14 6.70
CA GLN A 130 10.10 -0.73 7.58
C GLN A 130 11.21 -1.79 7.63
N GLN A 131 10.84 -3.07 7.70
CA GLN A 131 11.81 -4.16 7.59
C GLN A 131 12.56 -4.10 6.26
N THR A 132 11.84 -3.87 5.15
CA THR A 132 12.48 -3.75 3.82
C THR A 132 13.45 -2.58 3.75
N GLN A 133 13.12 -1.43 4.38
CA GLN A 133 14.06 -0.31 4.47
C GLN A 133 15.38 -0.71 5.14
N PHE A 134 15.31 -1.47 6.23
CA PHE A 134 16.51 -2.02 6.87
C PHE A 134 17.25 -2.98 5.92
N LEU A 135 16.57 -3.91 5.26
CA LEU A 135 17.18 -4.86 4.33
C LEU A 135 17.91 -4.16 3.16
N PHE A 136 17.39 -3.04 2.67
CA PHE A 136 18.05 -2.22 1.64
C PHE A 136 19.37 -1.56 2.09
N THR A 137 19.66 -1.54 3.39
CA THR A 137 20.94 -1.06 3.94
C THR A 137 22.02 -2.14 4.01
N LEU A 138 21.64 -3.41 3.85
CA LEU A 138 22.57 -4.54 3.90
C LEU A 138 23.46 -4.55 2.66
N ARG A 139 24.71 -4.96 2.85
CA ARG A 139 25.73 -5.05 1.79
C ARG A 139 25.72 -6.41 1.13
#